data_AF-A0A7Y5IYN5-F1
#
_entry.id   AF-A0A7Y5IYN5-F1
#
_cell.length_a   1.000
_cell.length_b   1.000
_cell.length_c   1.000
_cell.angle_alpha   90.00
_cell.angle_beta   90.00
_cell.angle_gamma   90.00
#
_symmetry.space_group_name_H-M   'P 1'
#
loop_
_entity.id
_entity.type
_entity.pdbx_description
1 polymer ?
#
loop_
_entity_poly.entity_id
_entity_poly.type
_entity_poly.pdbx_seq_one_letter_code
_entity_poly.pdbx_strand_id
1 'polypeptide(L)'
;MAFDIEMIKAYYEALPGRVEAARKALGRPLTLSDKILYTHLHADSPMQQYNRGKDYVFFAPDRVAMQDATAQMALLQFMMA
;
A
#
# COMPACT_ATOMS: atom_id res chain seq x y z
N MET A 1 22.10 8.32 2.52
CA MET A 1 21.02 9.30 2.20
C MET A 1 19.75 8.51 2.01
N ALA A 2 18.64 8.87 2.65
CA ALA A 2 17.37 8.20 2.37
C ALA A 2 16.94 8.56 0.95
N PHE A 3 16.86 7.55 0.08
CA PHE A 3 16.28 7.72 -1.26
C PHE A 3 14.81 8.16 -1.12
N ASP A 4 14.36 9.03 -2.03
CA ASP A 4 12.97 9.50 -2.15
C ASP A 4 12.38 10.17 -0.89
N ILE A 5 13.21 10.93 -0.16
CA ILE A 5 12.79 11.61 1.07
C ILE A 5 11.61 12.57 0.87
N GLU A 6 11.49 13.19 -0.32
CA GLU A 6 10.40 14.11 -0.66
C GLU A 6 9.07 13.36 -0.79
N MET A 7 9.07 12.20 -1.47
CA MET A 7 7.91 11.32 -1.57
C MET A 7 7.46 10.85 -0.18
N ILE A 8 8.39 10.42 0.66
CA ILE A 8 8.10 9.97 2.04
C ILE A 8 7.45 11.08 2.85
N LYS A 9 8.00 12.31 2.79
CA LYS A 9 7.44 13.47 3.49
C LYS A 9 6.02 13.77 3.01
N ALA A 10 5.81 13.88 1.71
CA ALA A 10 4.49 14.15 1.13
C ALA A 10 3.46 13.09 1.54
N TYR A 11 3.86 11.81 1.58
CA TYR A 11 2.99 10.73 2.04
C TYR A 11 2.58 10.90 3.51
N TYR A 12 3.54 11.13 4.41
CA TYR A 12 3.25 11.29 5.84
C TYR A 12 2.51 12.59 6.17
N GLU A 13 2.69 13.65 5.38
CA GLU A 13 1.87 14.87 5.47
C GLU A 13 0.40 14.59 5.11
N ALA A 14 0.14 13.77 4.09
CA ALA A 14 -1.21 13.39 3.67
C ALA A 14 -1.84 12.28 4.55
N LEU A 15 -1.04 11.54 5.30
CA LEU A 15 -1.46 10.34 6.03
C LEU A 15 -2.63 10.59 7.01
N PRO A 16 -2.65 11.65 7.85
CA PRO A 16 -3.76 11.88 8.77
C PRO A 16 -5.11 12.00 8.06
N GLY A 17 -5.15 12.71 6.92
CA GLY A 17 -6.35 12.87 6.11
C GLY A 17 -6.84 11.55 5.50
N ARG A 18 -5.91 10.73 5.00
CA ARG A 18 -6.23 9.41 4.45
C ARG A 18 -6.75 8.44 5.52
N VAL A 19 -6.15 8.46 6.72
CA VAL A 19 -6.59 7.64 7.86
C VAL A 19 -8.00 8.04 8.31
N GLU A 20 -8.29 9.34 8.36
CA GLU A 20 -9.64 9.82 8.71
C GLU A 20 -10.68 9.47 7.65
N ALA A 21 -10.34 9.52 6.36
CA ALA A 21 -11.21 9.05 5.29
C ALA A 21 -11.53 7.55 5.45
N ALA A 22 -10.50 6.72 5.69
CA ALA A 22 -10.69 5.28 5.92
C ALA A 22 -11.52 5.00 7.18
N ARG A 23 -11.28 5.72 8.28
CA ARG A 23 -12.06 5.57 9.52
C ARG A 23 -13.54 5.89 9.30
N LYS A 24 -13.84 6.97 8.58
CA LYS A 24 -15.21 7.37 8.25
C LYS A 24 -15.89 6.33 7.36
N ALA A 25 -15.20 5.83 6.33
CA ALA A 25 -15.74 4.84 5.42
C ALA A 25 -16.04 3.50 6.11
N LEU A 26 -15.21 3.09 7.08
CA LEU A 26 -15.33 1.79 7.73
C LEU A 26 -16.17 1.82 9.03
N GLY A 27 -16.44 3.00 9.59
CA GLY A 27 -17.29 3.16 10.77
C GLY A 27 -16.76 2.48 12.04
N ARG A 28 -15.46 2.21 12.15
CA ARG A 28 -14.84 1.48 13.27
C ARG A 28 -13.43 1.97 13.60
N PRO A 29 -12.92 1.69 14.82
CA PRO A 29 -11.50 1.89 15.13
C PRO A 29 -10.60 1.08 14.19
N LEU A 30 -9.47 1.67 13.81
CA LEU A 30 -8.48 1.07 12.91
C LEU A 30 -7.23 0.65 13.67
N THR A 31 -6.78 -0.58 13.44
CA THR A 31 -5.46 -1.05 13.87
C THR A 31 -4.36 -0.35 13.07
N LEU A 32 -3.09 -0.47 13.48
CA LEU A 32 -1.98 0.07 12.69
C LEU A 32 -1.94 -0.54 11.29
N SER A 33 -2.10 -1.86 11.17
CA SER A 33 -2.14 -2.54 9.88
C SER A 33 -3.31 -2.07 9.02
N ASP A 34 -4.49 -1.83 9.61
CA ASP A 34 -5.63 -1.27 8.87
C ASP A 34 -5.28 0.11 8.33
N LYS A 35 -4.70 0.99 9.15
CA LYS A 35 -4.27 2.32 8.69
C LYS A 35 -3.33 2.19 7.50
N ILE A 36 -2.28 1.37 7.59
CA ILE A 36 -1.30 1.21 6.51
C ILE A 36 -1.96 0.64 5.25
N LEU A 37 -2.72 -0.46 5.35
CA LEU A 37 -3.29 -1.10 4.17
C LEU A 37 -4.35 -0.23 3.48
N TYR A 38 -5.26 0.39 4.24
CA TYR A 38 -6.32 1.22 3.67
C TYR A 38 -5.81 2.54 3.06
N THR A 39 -4.67 3.08 3.52
CA THR A 39 -4.08 4.28 2.91
C THR A 39 -3.20 4.01 1.70
N HIS A 40 -2.97 2.74 1.36
CA HIS A 40 -2.27 2.27 0.15
C HIS A 40 -3.18 1.46 -0.79
N LEU A 41 -4.50 1.66 -0.75
CA LEU A 41 -5.39 1.02 -1.72
C LEU A 41 -5.08 1.52 -3.14
N HIS A 42 -5.07 0.60 -4.10
CA HIS A 42 -5.03 0.94 -5.51
C HIS A 42 -6.42 1.40 -6.00
N ALA A 43 -6.48 2.16 -7.10
CA ALA A 43 -7.75 2.62 -7.67
C ALA A 43 -8.72 1.47 -8.01
N ASP A 44 -8.18 0.30 -8.38
CA ASP A 44 -8.95 -0.92 -8.68
C ASP A 44 -9.50 -1.62 -7.43
N SER A 45 -9.17 -1.14 -6.24
CA SER A 45 -9.68 -1.62 -4.96
C SER A 45 -10.24 -0.44 -4.17
N PRO A 46 -11.50 -0.05 -4.44
CA PRO A 46 -12.10 1.14 -3.84
C PRO A 46 -12.25 0.98 -2.32
N MET A 47 -12.32 2.12 -1.63
CA MET A 47 -12.50 2.17 -0.18
C MET A 47 -13.84 1.52 0.22
N GLN A 48 -13.78 0.31 0.75
CA GLN A 48 -14.93 -0.45 1.26
C GLN A 48 -14.50 -1.39 2.39
N GLN A 49 -15.45 -2.01 3.06
CA GLN A 49 -15.13 -2.96 4.11
C GLN A 49 -14.67 -4.30 3.53
N TYR A 50 -13.37 -4.57 3.64
CA TYR A 50 -12.79 -5.85 3.25
C TYR A 50 -12.78 -6.87 4.40
N ASN A 51 -13.12 -8.12 4.08
CA ASN A 51 -13.08 -9.28 4.95
C ASN A 51 -11.65 -9.84 5.06
N ARG A 52 -11.13 -9.85 6.29
CA ARG A 52 -9.79 -10.37 6.59
C ARG A 52 -9.67 -11.84 6.19
N GLY A 53 -8.61 -12.17 5.45
CA GLY A 53 -8.30 -13.54 5.02
C GLY A 53 -9.25 -14.10 3.96
N LYS A 54 -10.14 -13.27 3.39
CA LYS A 54 -11.09 -13.68 2.34
C LYS A 54 -10.95 -12.82 1.09
N ASP A 55 -10.97 -11.51 1.26
CA ASP A 55 -10.99 -10.61 0.12
C ASP A 55 -9.57 -10.37 -0.40
N TYR A 56 -9.42 -10.45 -1.73
CA TYR A 56 -8.20 -10.04 -2.41
C TYR A 56 -8.26 -8.54 -2.69
N VAL A 57 -7.19 -7.83 -2.35
CA VAL A 57 -7.16 -6.37 -2.40
C VAL A 57 -5.90 -5.93 -3.14
N PHE A 58 -6.09 -5.04 -4.11
CA PHE A 58 -4.99 -4.39 -4.80
C PHE A 58 -4.47 -3.24 -3.95
N PHE A 59 -3.19 -3.29 -3.62
CA PHE A 59 -2.47 -2.20 -2.97
C PHE A 59 -1.52 -1.54 -3.96
N ALA A 60 -1.11 -0.32 -3.66
CA ALA A 60 -0.06 0.42 -4.34
C ALA A 60 1.19 0.46 -3.44
N PRO A 61 2.11 -0.53 -3.55
CA PRO A 61 3.34 -0.53 -2.76
C PRO A 61 4.27 0.61 -3.19
N ASP A 62 4.88 1.30 -2.22
CA ASP A 62 5.80 2.41 -2.55
C ASP A 62 7.18 1.94 -3.02
N ARG A 63 7.58 0.71 -2.66
CA ARG A 63 8.90 0.16 -3.00
C ARG A 63 8.88 -1.35 -3.14
N VAL A 64 9.76 -1.85 -4.01
CA VAL A 64 10.07 -3.28 -4.17
C VAL A 64 11.55 -3.49 -3.91
N ALA A 65 11.86 -4.49 -3.09
CA ALA A 65 13.22 -4.97 -2.87
C ALA A 65 13.28 -6.44 -3.26
N MET A 66 14.29 -6.83 -4.03
CA MET A 66 14.50 -8.20 -4.49
C MET A 66 15.86 -8.69 -4.01
N GLN A 67 15.94 -9.98 -3.67
CA GLN A 67 17.21 -10.62 -3.32
C GLN A 67 17.73 -11.46 -4.49
N ASP A 68 19.05 -11.59 -4.64
CA ASP A 68 19.75 -12.34 -5.69
C ASP A 68 19.06 -13.64 -6.15
N ALA A 69 18.63 -14.49 -5.22
CA ALA A 69 18.01 -15.78 -5.47
C ALA A 69 16.64 -15.68 -6.17
N THR A 70 15.92 -14.56 -6.02
CA THR A 70 14.59 -14.34 -6.61
C THR A 70 14.57 -13.21 -7.64
N ALA A 71 15.55 -12.31 -7.59
CA ALA A 71 15.66 -11.13 -8.44
C ALA A 71 15.87 -11.51 -9.91
N GLN A 72 16.67 -12.54 -10.19
CA GLN A 72 16.97 -12.93 -11.57
C GLN A 72 15.70 -13.27 -12.37
N MET A 73 14.87 -14.15 -11.83
CA MET A 73 13.64 -14.56 -12.52
C MET A 73 12.62 -13.42 -12.57
N ALA A 74 12.50 -12.60 -11.51
CA ALA A 74 11.62 -11.44 -11.49
C ALA A 74 11.99 -10.42 -12.58
N LEU A 75 13.29 -10.12 -12.75
CA LEU A 75 13.78 -9.23 -13.80
C LEU A 75 13.55 -9.79 -15.20
N LEU A 76 13.81 -11.09 -15.42
CA LEU A 76 13.54 -11.74 -16.70
C LEU A 76 12.07 -11.63 -17.10
N GLN A 77 11.15 -11.91 -16.16
CA GLN A 77 9.71 -11.77 -16.41
C GLN A 77 9.33 -10.32 -16.71
N PHE A 78 9.93 -9.35 -16.00
CA PHE A 78 9.68 -7.93 -16.26
C PHE A 78 10.18 -7.46 -17.63
N MET A 79 11.30 -8.00 -18.12
CA MET A 79 11.86 -7.66 -19.44
C MET A 79 11.09 -8.27 -20.62
N MET A 80 10.41 -9.40 -20.40
CA MET A 80 9.66 -10.11 -21.44
C MET A 80 8.17 -9.73 -21.49
N ALA A 81 7.69 -8.98 -20.50
CA ALA A 81 6.31 -8.53 -20.39
C ALA A 81 5.99 -7.36 -21.33
#